data_AF-A0A1H9XFR5-F1
#
_entry.id   AF-A0A1H9XFR5-F1
#
_cell.length_a   1.000
_cell.length_b   1.000
_cell.length_c   1.000
_cell.angle_alpha   90.00
_cell.angle_beta   90.00
_cell.angle_gamma   90.00
#
_symmetry.space_group_name_H-M   'P 1'
#
loop_
_entity.id
_entity.type
_entity.pdbx_description
1 polymer ?
#
loop_
_entity_poly.entity_id
_entity_poly.type
_entity_poly.pdbx_seq_one_letter_code
_entity_poly.pdbx_strand_id
1 'polypeptide(L)'
;MTTTAEVASQADERIRRLESQLVREYDDVPPSLVHEWIERARARFGGARVQEYVPLFVAREVRASARAFPVTETTGSTLSSWARNTARRLLAAELPRRWAHTAGVARRAEHVARVLPEDERELLVAAAWVHDIGYAAELKDTGLHSLDGARYLRRAGVSDRICGLVAHHSGASAVAGLVGLADGLREFADQRGRLRDALWYCDMSTGPDGQPTTVQGRLAEIRQRRGPEDPVVRALAINGAERLAAVRRTHRLLRRT
;
A
#
# COMPACT_ATOMS: atom_id res chain seq x y z
N MET A 1 -35.16 3.89 30.66
CA MET A 1 -33.95 3.06 30.79
C MET A 1 -33.40 2.87 29.38
N THR A 2 -32.26 3.48 29.07
CA THR A 2 -31.62 3.38 27.75
C THR A 2 -31.12 1.94 27.56
N THR A 3 -31.46 1.31 26.45
CA THR A 3 -31.09 -0.09 26.16
C THR A 3 -29.61 -0.20 25.79
N THR A 4 -29.00 -1.38 26.02
CA THR A 4 -27.58 -1.64 25.72
C THR A 4 -27.22 -1.37 24.25
N ALA A 5 -28.17 -1.59 23.33
CA ALA A 5 -28.01 -1.30 21.90
C ALA A 5 -27.98 0.21 21.57
N GLU A 6 -28.80 1.01 22.26
CA GLU A 6 -28.81 2.48 22.10
C GLU A 6 -27.50 3.10 22.62
N VAL A 7 -26.95 2.57 23.71
CA VAL A 7 -25.66 3.03 24.27
C VAL A 7 -24.49 2.72 23.31
N ALA A 8 -24.47 1.52 22.71
CA ALA A 8 -23.47 1.15 21.71
C ALA A 8 -23.55 2.04 20.46
N SER A 9 -24.77 2.30 19.97
CA SER A 9 -25.01 3.19 18.81
C SER A 9 -24.56 4.63 19.07
N GLN A 10 -24.81 5.17 20.27
CA GLN A 10 -24.35 6.51 20.65
C GLN A 10 -22.83 6.61 20.79
N ALA A 11 -22.17 5.55 21.28
CA ALA A 11 -20.72 5.47 21.37
C ALA A 11 -20.08 5.46 19.97
N ASP A 12 -20.64 4.69 19.04
CA ASP A 12 -20.16 4.63 17.65
C ASP A 12 -20.31 5.98 16.93
N GLU A 13 -21.41 6.68 17.15
CA GLU A 13 -21.62 8.03 16.60
C GLU A 13 -20.65 9.07 17.18
N ARG A 14 -20.28 8.93 18.46
CA ARG A 14 -19.24 9.78 19.08
C ARG A 14 -17.87 9.50 18.49
N ILE A 15 -17.53 8.23 18.23
CA ILE A 15 -16.26 7.85 17.60
C ILE A 15 -16.19 8.37 16.15
N ARG A 16 -17.26 8.25 15.35
CA ARG A 16 -17.31 8.82 13.99
C ARG A 16 -17.07 10.32 13.96
N ARG A 17 -17.69 11.06 14.89
CA ARG A 17 -17.47 12.50 15.04
C ARG A 17 -16.05 12.83 15.47
N LEU A 18 -15.50 12.06 16.40
CA LEU A 18 -14.11 12.19 16.85
C LEU A 18 -13.13 11.95 15.71
N GLU A 19 -13.35 10.92 14.89
CA GLU A 19 -12.54 10.64 13.71
C GLU A 19 -12.54 11.82 12.75
N SER A 20 -13.72 12.31 12.38
CA SER A 20 -13.85 13.48 11.51
C SER A 20 -13.12 14.71 12.06
N GLN A 21 -13.11 14.88 13.38
CA GLN A 21 -12.37 15.95 14.05
C GLN A 21 -10.85 15.73 13.98
N LEU A 22 -10.36 14.54 14.33
CA LEU A 22 -8.94 14.23 14.37
C LEU A 22 -8.31 14.25 12.98
N VAL A 23 -9.06 13.84 11.94
CA VAL A 23 -8.65 13.97 10.53
C VAL A 23 -8.46 15.43 10.12
N ARG A 24 -9.25 16.36 10.68
CA ARG A 24 -9.07 17.80 10.45
C ARG A 24 -7.97 18.40 11.33
N GLU A 25 -7.81 17.90 12.55
CA GLU A 25 -6.81 18.36 13.52
C GLU A 25 -5.38 18.00 13.07
N TYR A 26 -5.24 16.88 12.37
CA TYR A 26 -3.98 16.37 11.81
C TYR A 26 -4.12 16.21 10.30
N ASP A 27 -4.26 17.32 9.58
CA ASP A 27 -4.44 17.34 8.12
C ASP A 27 -3.17 16.94 7.34
N ASP A 28 -2.03 16.97 8.01
CA ASP A 28 -0.75 16.40 7.61
C ASP A 28 -0.67 14.89 7.86
N VAL A 29 -1.60 14.34 8.66
CA VAL A 29 -1.78 12.92 8.87
C VAL A 29 -2.91 12.38 7.98
N PRO A 30 -2.63 11.37 7.17
CA PRO A 30 -3.59 10.69 6.32
C PRO A 30 -4.81 10.19 7.09
N PRO A 31 -6.04 10.44 6.59
CA PRO A 31 -7.27 10.05 7.29
C PRO A 31 -7.33 8.57 7.64
N SER A 32 -6.75 7.73 6.79
CA SER A 32 -6.60 6.28 6.94
C SER A 32 -5.81 5.86 8.17
N LEU A 33 -4.74 6.59 8.50
CA LEU A 33 -3.89 6.30 9.64
C LEU A 33 -4.53 6.78 10.94
N VAL A 34 -5.22 7.92 10.88
CA VAL A 34 -6.10 8.38 11.96
C VAL A 34 -7.18 7.32 12.25
N HIS A 35 -7.81 6.77 11.21
CA HIS A 35 -8.76 5.66 11.32
C HIS A 35 -8.13 4.42 11.99
N GLU A 36 -6.95 3.98 11.53
CA GLU A 36 -6.25 2.82 12.12
C GLU A 36 -5.91 3.04 13.60
N TRP A 37 -5.43 4.24 13.96
CA TRP A 37 -5.15 4.58 15.36
C TRP A 37 -6.41 4.58 16.22
N ILE A 38 -7.54 5.04 15.66
CA ILE A 38 -8.83 5.01 16.31
C ILE A 38 -9.29 3.57 16.55
N GLU A 39 -9.24 2.71 15.53
CA GLU A 39 -9.64 1.30 15.65
C GLU A 39 -8.75 0.54 16.63
N ARG A 40 -7.43 0.78 16.59
CA ARG A 40 -6.48 0.19 17.53
C ARG A 40 -6.74 0.64 18.97
N ALA A 41 -6.98 1.93 19.18
CA ALA A 41 -7.29 2.47 20.49
C ALA A 41 -8.67 1.96 20.98
N ARG A 42 -9.65 1.87 20.09
CA ARG A 42 -10.99 1.35 20.38
C ARG A 42 -10.94 -0.12 20.79
N ALA A 43 -10.16 -0.95 20.09
CA ALA A 43 -9.94 -2.35 20.47
C ALA A 43 -9.30 -2.47 21.86
N ARG A 44 -8.34 -1.58 22.19
CA ARG A 44 -7.68 -1.53 23.51
C ARG A 44 -8.63 -1.14 24.64
N PHE A 45 -9.57 -0.22 24.38
CA PHE A 45 -10.50 0.30 25.39
C PHE A 45 -11.90 -0.34 25.34
N GLY A 46 -12.16 -1.27 24.42
CA GLY A 46 -13.48 -1.89 24.23
C GLY A 46 -14.03 -2.62 25.45
N GLY A 47 -13.14 -3.13 26.32
CA GLY A 47 -13.51 -3.76 27.60
C GLY A 47 -13.65 -2.82 28.80
N ALA A 48 -13.60 -1.49 28.61
CA ALA A 48 -13.65 -0.54 29.72
C ALA A 48 -15.01 -0.56 30.45
N ARG A 49 -14.97 -0.53 31.79
CA ARG A 49 -16.17 -0.49 32.65
C ARG A 49 -17.04 0.76 32.43
N VAL A 50 -16.45 1.87 31.98
CA VAL A 50 -17.15 3.13 31.75
C VAL A 50 -16.98 3.54 30.29
N GLN A 51 -17.97 3.20 29.47
CA GLN A 51 -17.97 3.42 28.02
C GLN A 51 -18.00 4.92 27.65
N GLU A 52 -18.50 5.78 28.54
CA GLU A 52 -18.58 7.23 28.31
C GLU A 52 -17.23 7.90 28.08
N TYR A 53 -16.15 7.41 28.70
CA TYR A 53 -14.80 7.97 28.57
C TYR A 53 -13.98 7.37 27.43
N VAL A 54 -14.46 6.30 26.78
CA VAL A 54 -13.72 5.62 25.69
C VAL A 54 -13.32 6.60 24.58
N PRO A 55 -14.18 7.51 24.08
CA PRO A 55 -13.78 8.49 23.07
C PRO A 55 -12.63 9.40 23.53
N LEU A 56 -12.56 9.77 24.81
CA LEU A 56 -11.48 10.62 25.33
C LEU A 56 -10.14 9.87 25.37
N PHE A 57 -10.15 8.59 25.75
CA PHE A 57 -8.94 7.77 25.73
C PHE A 57 -8.48 7.48 24.30
N VAL A 58 -9.41 7.19 23.38
CA VAL A 58 -9.12 7.06 21.95
C VAL A 58 -8.49 8.33 21.41
N ALA A 59 -9.10 9.49 21.66
CA ALA A 59 -8.56 10.78 21.23
C ALA A 59 -7.14 11.01 21.74
N ARG A 60 -6.89 10.73 23.02
CA ARG A 60 -5.57 10.90 23.63
C ARG A 60 -4.49 10.01 22.98
N GLU A 61 -4.79 8.74 22.73
CA GLU A 61 -3.87 7.80 22.07
C GLU A 61 -3.60 8.21 20.61
N VAL A 62 -4.64 8.62 19.88
CA VAL A 62 -4.50 9.08 18.50
C VAL A 62 -3.63 10.34 18.44
N ARG A 63 -3.85 11.32 19.33
CA ARG A 63 -3.01 12.53 19.44
C ARG A 63 -1.56 12.21 19.81
N ALA A 64 -1.33 11.23 20.68
CA ALA A 64 0.02 10.78 21.03
C ALA A 64 0.71 10.14 19.81
N SER A 65 -0.02 9.31 19.06
CA SER A 65 0.46 8.67 17.83
C SER A 65 0.77 9.70 16.74
N ALA A 66 -0.09 10.71 16.58
CA ALA A 66 0.13 11.82 15.65
C ALA A 66 1.36 12.64 16.01
N ARG A 67 1.58 12.97 17.30
CA ARG A 67 2.80 13.67 17.75
C ARG A 67 4.09 12.87 17.53
N ALA A 68 4.00 11.55 17.61
CA ALA A 68 5.12 10.65 17.36
C ALA A 68 5.32 10.35 15.86
N PHE A 69 4.39 10.78 14.99
CA PHE A 69 4.48 10.60 13.56
C PHE A 69 5.48 11.62 12.98
N PRO A 70 6.61 11.18 12.40
CA PRO A 70 7.61 12.10 11.90
C PRO A 70 7.11 12.78 10.62
N VAL A 71 6.77 14.06 10.73
CA VAL A 71 6.62 14.97 9.60
C VAL A 71 8.03 15.27 9.09
N THR A 72 8.61 14.34 8.32
CA THR A 72 9.84 14.67 7.59
C THR A 72 9.42 15.36 6.30
N GLU A 73 9.80 16.63 6.16
CA GLU A 73 9.88 17.34 4.89
C GLU A 73 10.62 16.44 3.89
N THR A 74 9.85 15.83 3.01
CA THR A 74 10.32 15.17 1.80
C THR A 74 9.29 15.58 0.77
N THR A 75 9.75 15.98 -0.39
CA THR A 75 9.07 16.61 -1.53
C THR A 75 7.84 15.89 -2.12
N GLY A 76 7.15 15.05 -1.36
CA GLY A 76 5.87 14.43 -1.70
C GLY A 76 4.73 14.98 -0.85
N SER A 77 3.54 15.08 -1.44
CA SER A 77 2.28 15.38 -0.77
C SER A 77 2.01 14.50 0.48
N THR A 78 0.94 14.82 1.20
CA THR A 78 0.41 14.04 2.33
C THR A 78 0.29 12.54 2.04
N LEU A 79 -0.23 12.11 0.88
CA LEU A 79 -0.46 10.69 0.60
C LEU A 79 0.83 9.93 0.21
N SER A 80 1.80 10.56 -0.45
CA SER A 80 3.11 9.92 -0.69
C SER A 80 3.92 9.79 0.61
N SER A 81 3.88 10.81 1.47
CA SER A 81 4.52 10.78 2.78
C SER A 81 3.90 9.71 3.70
N TRP A 82 2.58 9.57 3.66
CA TRP A 82 1.89 8.46 4.29
C TRP A 82 2.41 7.10 3.86
N ALA A 83 2.42 6.88 2.54
CA ALA A 83 2.71 5.59 1.95
C ALA A 83 4.14 5.17 2.32
N ARG A 84 5.08 6.12 2.29
CA ARG A 84 6.45 5.95 2.78
C ARG A 84 6.50 5.56 4.25
N ASN A 85 5.79 6.27 5.13
CA ASN A 85 5.81 5.99 6.57
C ASN A 85 5.17 4.63 6.90
N THR A 86 4.07 4.28 6.24
CA THR A 86 3.41 2.97 6.32
C THR A 86 4.36 1.86 5.86
N ALA A 87 4.98 2.00 4.70
CA ALA A 87 5.94 1.03 4.19
C ALA A 87 7.17 0.90 5.10
N ARG A 88 7.68 2.00 5.64
CA ARG A 88 8.81 1.99 6.59
C ARG A 88 8.45 1.22 7.86
N ARG A 89 7.27 1.49 8.44
CA ARG A 89 6.78 0.80 9.64
C ARG A 89 6.69 -0.71 9.42
N LEU A 90 6.19 -1.12 8.25
CA LEU A 90 5.91 -2.51 7.90
C LEU A 90 7.15 -3.30 7.47
N LEU A 91 8.11 -2.65 6.80
CA LEU A 91 9.18 -3.35 6.08
C LEU A 91 10.57 -3.09 6.65
N ALA A 92 10.85 -1.91 7.22
CA ALA A 92 12.24 -1.49 7.44
C ALA A 92 12.97 -2.34 8.49
N ALA A 93 12.27 -2.75 9.55
CA ALA A 93 12.87 -3.51 10.65
C ALA A 93 13.03 -5.00 10.28
N GLU A 94 11.96 -5.65 9.82
CA GLU A 94 11.95 -7.11 9.60
C GLU A 94 12.41 -7.53 8.19
N LEU A 95 12.27 -6.63 7.20
CA LEU A 95 12.52 -6.92 5.79
C LEU A 95 13.39 -5.83 5.14
N PRO A 96 14.62 -5.59 5.63
CA PRO A 96 15.43 -4.44 5.21
C PRO A 96 15.75 -4.42 3.71
N ARG A 97 15.95 -5.59 3.08
CA ARG A 97 16.11 -5.68 1.61
C ARG A 97 14.83 -5.30 0.88
N ARG A 98 13.66 -5.72 1.38
CA ARG A 98 12.35 -5.36 0.79
C ARG A 98 12.07 -3.86 0.92
N TRP A 99 12.41 -3.29 2.07
CA TRP A 99 12.37 -1.85 2.28
C TRP A 99 13.27 -1.10 1.29
N ALA A 100 14.52 -1.55 1.11
CA ALA A 100 15.44 -0.96 0.14
C ALA A 100 14.89 -1.02 -1.29
N HIS A 101 14.37 -2.18 -1.71
CA HIS A 101 13.68 -2.36 -2.98
C HIS A 101 12.51 -1.37 -3.13
N THR A 102 11.59 -1.35 -2.16
CA THR A 102 10.41 -0.48 -2.15
C THR A 102 10.80 1.00 -2.27
N ALA A 103 11.81 1.44 -1.52
CA ALA A 103 12.33 2.80 -1.61
C ALA A 103 12.95 3.11 -2.99
N GLY A 104 13.62 2.14 -3.61
CA GLY A 104 14.10 2.26 -4.99
C GLY A 104 12.98 2.41 -6.01
N VAL A 105 11.91 1.61 -5.88
CA VAL A 105 10.72 1.69 -6.74
C VAL A 105 10.06 3.05 -6.60
N ALA A 106 9.94 3.58 -5.38
CA ALA A 106 9.39 4.91 -5.13
C ALA A 106 10.24 6.05 -5.73
N ARG A 107 11.57 6.02 -5.55
CA ARG A 107 12.48 6.99 -6.23
C ARG A 107 12.33 6.92 -7.75
N ARG A 108 12.15 5.72 -8.30
CA ARG A 108 11.91 5.54 -9.74
C ARG A 108 10.56 6.13 -10.15
N ALA A 109 9.53 5.92 -9.35
CA ALA A 109 8.19 6.47 -9.55
C ALA A 109 8.19 8.01 -9.56
N GLU A 110 8.92 8.66 -8.66
CA GLU A 110 9.05 10.13 -8.63
C GLU A 110 9.56 10.68 -9.98
N HIS A 111 10.54 10.01 -10.59
CA HIS A 111 11.04 10.40 -11.92
C HIS A 111 10.05 10.09 -13.04
N VAL A 112 9.37 8.94 -12.98
CA VAL A 112 8.44 8.48 -14.02
C VAL A 112 7.13 9.27 -13.99
N ALA A 113 6.71 9.79 -12.84
CA ALA A 113 5.46 10.51 -12.66
C ALA A 113 5.29 11.68 -13.64
N ARG A 114 6.38 12.34 -14.07
CA ARG A 114 6.33 13.47 -15.02
C ARG A 114 5.65 13.16 -16.36
N VAL A 115 5.62 11.89 -16.78
CA VAL A 115 4.99 11.48 -18.06
C VAL A 115 3.53 11.06 -17.90
N LEU A 116 3.00 11.10 -16.68
CA LEU A 116 1.60 10.85 -16.35
C LEU A 116 0.82 12.17 -16.25
N PRO A 117 -0.52 12.10 -16.43
CA PRO A 117 -1.43 13.18 -16.03
C PRO A 117 -1.16 13.63 -14.59
N GLU A 118 -1.33 14.91 -14.32
CA GLU A 118 -0.99 15.53 -13.03
C GLU A 118 -1.67 14.86 -11.83
N ASP A 119 -2.94 14.50 -11.98
CA ASP A 119 -3.77 13.82 -10.97
C ASP A 119 -3.35 12.36 -10.70
N GLU A 120 -2.52 11.77 -11.57
CA GLU A 120 -2.02 10.39 -11.40
C GLU A 120 -0.59 10.33 -10.84
N ARG A 121 0.12 11.45 -10.81
CA ARG A 121 1.54 11.50 -10.41
C ARG A 121 1.74 11.01 -8.98
N GLU A 122 0.94 11.55 -8.08
CA GLU A 122 1.02 11.20 -6.68
C GLU A 122 0.55 9.77 -6.41
N LEU A 123 -0.50 9.31 -7.14
CA LEU A 123 -0.99 7.94 -7.03
C LEU A 123 0.10 6.93 -7.38
N LEU A 124 0.93 7.22 -8.40
CA LEU A 124 2.06 6.37 -8.77
C LEU A 124 3.08 6.26 -7.62
N VAL A 125 3.50 7.39 -7.05
CA VAL A 125 4.52 7.42 -5.99
C VAL A 125 4.00 6.75 -4.72
N ALA A 126 2.76 7.03 -4.33
CA ALA A 126 2.12 6.38 -3.20
C ALA A 126 2.01 4.86 -3.42
N ALA A 127 1.48 4.41 -4.56
CA ALA A 127 1.39 2.99 -4.89
C ALA A 127 2.76 2.30 -4.92
N ALA A 128 3.80 2.98 -5.41
CA ALA A 128 5.16 2.46 -5.41
C ALA A 128 5.70 2.21 -3.99
N TRP A 129 5.43 3.10 -3.04
CA TRP A 129 5.78 2.89 -1.64
C TRP A 129 5.04 1.71 -1.01
N VAL A 130 3.76 1.49 -1.35
CA VAL A 130 2.95 0.45 -0.69
C VAL A 130 2.81 -0.87 -1.45
N HIS A 131 3.36 -1.02 -2.65
CA HIS A 131 3.10 -2.21 -3.49
C HIS A 131 3.52 -3.54 -2.85
N ASP A 132 4.60 -3.55 -2.08
CA ASP A 132 5.22 -4.75 -1.52
C ASP A 132 4.96 -4.91 0.00
N ILE A 133 4.06 -4.10 0.60
CA ILE A 133 3.84 -4.12 2.05
C ILE A 133 3.23 -5.43 2.54
N GLY A 134 2.49 -6.15 1.70
CA GLY A 134 1.90 -7.43 2.07
C GLY A 134 2.92 -8.57 2.26
N TYR A 135 4.23 -8.31 2.10
CA TYR A 135 5.27 -9.21 2.57
C TYR A 135 5.46 -9.17 4.09
N ALA A 136 5.03 -8.09 4.77
CA ALA A 136 5.16 -7.96 6.21
C ALA A 136 4.41 -9.08 6.94
N ALA A 137 5.03 -9.66 7.97
CA ALA A 137 4.46 -10.78 8.70
C ALA A 137 3.09 -10.44 9.31
N GLU A 138 2.91 -9.20 9.78
CA GLU A 138 1.65 -8.72 10.36
C GLU A 138 0.49 -8.61 9.35
N LEU A 139 0.79 -8.55 8.04
CA LEU A 139 -0.24 -8.41 7.00
C LEU A 139 -0.57 -9.73 6.30
N LYS A 140 0.24 -10.77 6.51
CA LYS A 140 0.10 -12.05 5.82
C LYS A 140 -1.21 -12.73 6.23
N ASP A 141 -2.06 -12.99 5.26
CA ASP A 141 -3.37 -13.64 5.43
C ASP A 141 -3.47 -14.82 4.46
N THR A 142 -3.43 -14.55 3.15
CA THR A 142 -3.49 -15.57 2.11
C THR A 142 -2.12 -16.09 1.67
N GLY A 143 -1.06 -15.32 1.96
CA GLY A 143 0.29 -15.59 1.47
C GLY A 143 0.58 -15.02 0.08
N LEU A 144 -0.41 -14.44 -0.61
CA LEU A 144 -0.21 -13.63 -1.81
C LEU A 144 -0.05 -12.17 -1.41
N HIS A 145 1.20 -11.68 -1.38
CA HIS A 145 1.54 -10.37 -0.83
C HIS A 145 0.79 -9.21 -1.49
N SER A 146 0.50 -9.30 -2.79
CA SER A 146 -0.25 -8.25 -3.49
C SER A 146 -1.71 -8.15 -3.02
N LEU A 147 -2.36 -9.29 -2.77
CA LEU A 147 -3.72 -9.37 -2.26
C LEU A 147 -3.80 -8.95 -0.80
N ASP A 148 -2.90 -9.49 0.03
CA ASP A 148 -2.83 -9.20 1.46
C ASP A 148 -2.57 -7.70 1.71
N GLY A 149 -1.63 -7.11 0.95
CA GLY A 149 -1.36 -5.67 0.96
C GLY A 149 -2.57 -4.85 0.53
N ALA A 150 -3.22 -5.20 -0.59
CA ALA A 150 -4.40 -4.47 -1.07
C ALA A 150 -5.58 -4.51 -0.08
N ARG A 151 -5.83 -5.66 0.56
CA ARG A 151 -6.86 -5.78 1.60
C ARG A 151 -6.54 -4.95 2.83
N TYR A 152 -5.28 -4.89 3.26
CA TYR A 152 -4.86 -3.99 4.34
C TYR A 152 -5.13 -2.53 3.98
N LEU A 153 -4.73 -2.08 2.78
CA LEU A 153 -4.94 -0.72 2.30
C LEU A 153 -6.43 -0.36 2.26
N ARG A 154 -7.29 -1.27 1.78
CA ARG A 154 -8.75 -1.06 1.75
C ARG A 154 -9.33 -0.91 3.15
N ARG A 155 -8.89 -1.74 4.12
CA ARG A 155 -9.32 -1.60 5.53
C ARG A 155 -8.85 -0.30 6.15
N ALA A 156 -7.69 0.19 5.74
CA ALA A 156 -7.21 1.51 6.12
C ALA A 156 -7.98 2.65 5.41
N GLY A 157 -8.93 2.39 4.50
CA GLY A 157 -9.67 3.46 3.82
C GLY A 157 -8.90 4.14 2.68
N VAL A 158 -7.86 3.49 2.15
CA VAL A 158 -7.13 3.97 0.97
C VAL A 158 -7.98 3.78 -0.28
N SER A 159 -7.90 4.74 -1.22
CA SER A 159 -8.68 4.71 -2.46
C SER A 159 -8.57 3.39 -3.23
N ASP A 160 -9.67 2.96 -3.85
CA ASP A 160 -9.74 1.75 -4.67
C ASP A 160 -8.74 1.74 -5.83
N ARG A 161 -8.34 2.92 -6.32
CA ARG A 161 -7.31 3.05 -7.36
C ARG A 161 -5.96 2.51 -6.89
N ILE A 162 -5.50 2.93 -5.71
CA ILE A 162 -4.23 2.45 -5.14
C ILE A 162 -4.36 0.97 -4.74
N CYS A 163 -5.47 0.58 -4.12
CA CYS A 163 -5.70 -0.81 -3.76
C CYS A 163 -5.66 -1.73 -4.99
N GLY A 164 -6.27 -1.31 -6.11
CA GLY A 164 -6.21 -2.02 -7.39
C GLY A 164 -4.81 -2.08 -7.99
N LEU A 165 -4.05 -0.98 -7.92
CA LEU A 165 -2.65 -0.98 -8.36
C LEU A 165 -1.80 -1.96 -7.55
N VAL A 166 -1.97 -1.99 -6.23
CA VAL A 166 -1.25 -2.91 -5.34
C VAL A 166 -1.69 -4.35 -5.55
N ALA A 167 -3.00 -4.62 -5.67
CA ALA A 167 -3.49 -5.97 -5.91
C ALA A 167 -2.92 -6.57 -7.19
N HIS A 168 -2.88 -5.78 -8.27
CA HIS A 168 -2.51 -6.23 -9.61
C HIS A 168 -1.07 -5.88 -10.00
N HIS A 169 -0.21 -5.45 -9.06
CA HIS A 169 1.15 -5.06 -9.40
C HIS A 169 1.94 -6.24 -9.97
N SER A 170 2.85 -5.93 -10.90
CA SER A 170 3.75 -6.87 -11.56
C SER A 170 3.07 -8.18 -12.00
N GLY A 171 1.85 -8.09 -12.52
CA GLY A 171 1.12 -9.24 -13.06
C GLY A 171 0.75 -10.31 -12.03
N ALA A 172 0.47 -9.89 -10.79
CA ALA A 172 0.06 -10.77 -9.70
C ALA A 172 -1.12 -11.70 -10.05
N SER A 173 -1.98 -11.33 -11.01
CA SER A 173 -3.07 -12.18 -11.50
C SER A 173 -2.61 -13.56 -12.00
N ALA A 174 -1.44 -13.65 -12.64
CA ALA A 174 -0.90 -14.93 -13.07
C ALA A 174 -0.44 -15.80 -11.88
N VAL A 175 0.16 -15.18 -10.85
CA VAL A 175 0.53 -15.90 -9.61
C VAL A 175 -0.73 -16.36 -8.90
N ALA A 176 -1.73 -15.48 -8.75
CA ALA A 176 -3.01 -15.79 -8.13
C ALA A 176 -3.70 -16.98 -8.79
N GLY A 177 -3.70 -17.04 -10.13
CA GLY A 177 -4.23 -18.20 -10.87
C GLY A 177 -3.50 -19.50 -10.57
N LEU A 178 -2.17 -19.46 -10.43
CA LEU A 178 -1.35 -20.64 -10.12
C LEU A 178 -1.54 -21.15 -8.68
N VAL A 179 -1.90 -20.28 -7.75
CA VAL A 179 -2.06 -20.61 -6.32
C VAL A 179 -3.52 -20.67 -5.85
N GLY A 180 -4.48 -20.65 -6.79
CA GLY A 180 -5.91 -20.77 -6.46
C GLY A 180 -6.54 -19.53 -5.79
N LEU A 181 -5.92 -18.35 -5.93
CA LEU A 181 -6.37 -17.09 -5.34
C LEU A 181 -6.92 -16.09 -6.36
N ALA A 182 -7.25 -16.55 -7.57
CA ALA A 182 -7.76 -15.69 -8.64
C ALA A 182 -9.02 -14.92 -8.21
N ASP A 183 -9.96 -15.58 -7.51
CA ASP A 183 -11.22 -14.97 -7.07
C ASP A 183 -11.00 -13.88 -6.01
N GLY A 184 -10.07 -14.10 -5.07
CA GLY A 184 -9.69 -13.08 -4.08
C GLY A 184 -9.14 -11.82 -4.76
N LEU A 185 -8.44 -11.97 -5.88
CA LEU A 185 -7.94 -10.82 -6.64
C LEU A 185 -9.04 -10.02 -7.35
N ARG A 186 -10.21 -10.64 -7.63
CA ARG A 186 -11.35 -9.97 -8.30
C ARG A 186 -12.05 -8.96 -7.40
N GLU A 187 -11.77 -8.97 -6.10
CA GLU A 187 -12.18 -7.92 -5.16
C GLU A 187 -11.67 -6.53 -5.55
N PHE A 188 -10.61 -6.46 -6.36
CA PHE A 188 -9.97 -5.22 -6.77
C PHE A 188 -9.98 -5.09 -8.29
N ALA A 189 -10.35 -3.90 -8.79
CA ALA A 189 -10.31 -3.61 -10.21
C ALA A 189 -8.85 -3.49 -10.71
N ASP A 190 -8.51 -4.19 -11.79
CA ASP A 190 -7.26 -3.95 -12.52
C ASP A 190 -7.38 -2.59 -13.22
N GLN A 191 -6.69 -1.57 -12.68
CA GLN A 191 -6.75 -0.19 -13.17
C GLN A 191 -6.40 -0.07 -14.65
N ARG A 192 -5.56 -0.98 -15.19
CA ARG A 192 -5.05 -0.96 -16.57
C ARG A 192 -4.44 0.41 -16.95
N GLY A 193 -3.98 0.54 -18.18
CA GLY A 193 -3.47 1.82 -18.71
C GLY A 193 -2.11 2.28 -18.15
N ARG A 194 -1.83 3.58 -18.35
CA ARG A 194 -0.49 4.17 -18.18
C ARG A 194 0.01 4.14 -16.73
N LEU A 195 -0.88 4.41 -15.76
CA LEU A 195 -0.52 4.41 -14.34
C LEU A 195 -0.06 3.03 -13.85
N ARG A 196 -0.79 1.98 -14.20
CA ARG A 196 -0.39 0.59 -13.93
C ARG A 196 0.93 0.23 -14.60
N ASP A 197 1.08 0.56 -15.88
CA ASP A 197 2.30 0.27 -16.63
C ASP A 197 3.52 1.02 -16.05
N ALA A 198 3.31 2.23 -15.54
CA ALA A 198 4.34 3.00 -14.86
C ALA A 198 4.76 2.34 -13.54
N LEU A 199 3.82 1.84 -12.73
CA LEU A 199 4.15 1.11 -11.50
C LEU A 199 4.94 -0.17 -11.81
N TRP A 200 4.48 -0.95 -12.79
CA TRP A 200 5.18 -2.17 -13.23
C TRP A 200 6.57 -1.85 -13.78
N TYR A 201 6.71 -0.74 -14.52
CA TYR A 201 8.00 -0.27 -15.00
C TYR A 201 8.95 0.05 -13.85
N CYS A 202 8.46 0.71 -12.79
CA CYS A 202 9.29 1.07 -11.63
C CYS A 202 9.81 -0.18 -10.89
N ASP A 203 8.94 -1.15 -10.60
CA ASP A 203 9.36 -2.43 -9.97
C ASP A 203 10.30 -3.22 -10.89
N MET A 204 9.94 -3.37 -12.17
CA MET A 204 10.74 -4.14 -13.13
C MET A 204 12.08 -3.49 -13.49
N SER A 205 12.31 -2.23 -13.14
CA SER A 205 13.58 -1.51 -13.33
C SER A 205 14.34 -1.26 -12.03
N THR A 206 13.95 -1.93 -10.94
CA THR A 206 14.58 -1.79 -9.63
C THR A 206 14.96 -3.16 -9.05
N GLY A 207 16.21 -3.31 -8.63
CA GLY A 207 16.75 -4.52 -8.02
C GLY A 207 16.24 -4.76 -6.59
N PRO A 208 16.52 -5.95 -6.01
CA PRO A 208 16.10 -6.31 -4.65
C PRO A 208 16.80 -5.50 -3.54
N ASP A 209 17.81 -4.71 -3.88
CA ASP A 209 18.55 -3.77 -3.02
C ASP A 209 18.16 -2.31 -3.26
N GLY A 210 17.17 -2.05 -4.13
CA GLY A 210 16.72 -0.71 -4.46
C GLY A 210 17.57 0.01 -5.52
N GLN A 211 18.56 -0.66 -6.11
CA GLN A 211 19.38 -0.08 -7.17
C GLN A 211 18.71 -0.19 -8.54
N PRO A 212 18.93 0.77 -9.46
CA PRO A 212 18.42 0.67 -10.83
C PRO A 212 18.94 -0.60 -11.53
N THR A 213 18.08 -1.22 -12.33
CA THR A 213 18.45 -2.36 -13.19
C THR A 213 17.69 -2.33 -14.51
N THR A 214 18.08 -3.20 -15.44
CA THR A 214 17.31 -3.42 -16.67
C THR A 214 16.19 -4.42 -16.43
N VAL A 215 15.12 -4.35 -17.22
CA VAL A 215 14.02 -5.34 -17.15
C VAL A 215 14.52 -6.77 -17.37
N GLN A 216 15.52 -6.96 -18.25
CA GLN A 216 16.11 -8.28 -18.49
C GLN A 216 16.92 -8.75 -17.29
N GLY A 217 17.72 -7.85 -16.69
CA GLY A 217 18.45 -8.11 -15.45
C GLY A 217 17.52 -8.49 -14.31
N ARG A 218 16.40 -7.76 -14.13
CA ARG A 218 15.39 -8.06 -13.12
C ARG A 218 14.73 -9.43 -13.34
N LEU A 219 14.36 -9.77 -14.58
CA LEU A 219 13.79 -11.08 -14.88
C LEU A 219 14.78 -12.23 -14.65
N ALA A 220 16.05 -12.03 -15.00
CA ALA A 220 17.11 -13.01 -14.74
C ALA A 220 17.34 -13.21 -13.24
N GLU A 221 17.41 -12.12 -12.48
CA GLU A 221 17.56 -12.15 -11.01
C GLU A 221 16.40 -12.89 -10.33
N ILE A 222 15.15 -12.62 -10.74
CA ILE A 222 13.97 -13.30 -10.18
C ILE A 222 14.08 -14.81 -10.39
N ARG A 223 14.43 -15.26 -11.61
CA ARG A 223 14.59 -16.69 -11.92
C ARG A 223 15.70 -17.33 -11.10
N GLN A 224 16.85 -16.66 -10.99
CA GLN A 224 17.99 -17.17 -10.23
C GLN A 224 17.68 -17.29 -8.73
N ARG A 225 17.00 -16.30 -8.14
CA ARG A 225 16.75 -16.26 -6.70
C ARG A 225 15.65 -17.22 -6.24
N ARG A 226 14.62 -17.45 -7.05
CA ARG A 226 13.39 -18.14 -6.62
C ARG A 226 13.29 -19.60 -7.07
N GLY A 227 14.12 -20.03 -8.03
CA GLY A 227 14.07 -21.39 -8.56
C GLY A 227 12.87 -21.64 -9.49
N PRO A 228 12.89 -22.71 -10.29
CA PRO A 228 11.93 -22.93 -11.37
C PRO A 228 10.50 -23.22 -10.89
N GLU A 229 10.34 -23.85 -9.73
CA GLU A 229 9.04 -24.27 -9.19
C GLU A 229 8.29 -23.15 -8.44
N ASP A 230 8.96 -22.04 -8.12
CA ASP A 230 8.32 -20.90 -7.44
C ASP A 230 7.18 -20.34 -8.33
N PRO A 231 5.96 -20.16 -7.79
CA PRO A 231 4.83 -19.63 -8.55
C PRO A 231 5.11 -18.31 -9.27
N VAL A 232 5.97 -17.45 -8.71
CA VAL A 232 6.42 -16.20 -9.35
C VAL A 232 7.19 -16.50 -10.63
N VAL A 233 8.08 -17.49 -10.63
CA VAL A 233 8.88 -17.88 -11.80
C VAL A 233 8.00 -18.55 -12.85
N ARG A 234 7.10 -19.45 -12.45
CA ARG A 234 6.10 -20.05 -13.35
C ARG A 234 5.18 -18.99 -13.96
N ALA A 235 4.76 -18.00 -13.18
CA ALA A 235 3.93 -16.90 -13.67
C ALA A 235 4.65 -16.05 -14.72
N LEU A 236 5.98 -15.94 -14.71
CA LEU A 236 6.74 -15.23 -15.75
C LEU A 236 6.55 -15.85 -17.14
N ALA A 237 6.34 -17.17 -17.23
CA ALA A 237 6.03 -17.82 -18.50
C ALA A 237 4.65 -17.41 -19.04
N ILE A 238 3.72 -17.07 -18.14
CA ILE A 238 2.34 -16.67 -18.48
C ILE A 238 2.25 -15.17 -18.79
N ASN A 239 2.85 -14.32 -17.95
CA ASN A 239 2.67 -12.87 -18.00
C ASN A 239 3.91 -12.08 -18.47
N GLY A 240 5.03 -12.76 -18.75
CA GLY A 240 6.30 -12.09 -19.06
C GLY A 240 6.21 -11.17 -20.28
N ALA A 241 5.49 -11.58 -21.32
CA ALA A 241 5.26 -10.77 -22.51
C ALA A 241 4.54 -9.45 -22.19
N GLU A 242 3.52 -9.50 -21.33
CA GLU A 242 2.77 -8.31 -20.93
C GLU A 242 3.57 -7.41 -19.98
N ARG A 243 4.36 -7.97 -19.06
CA ARG A 243 5.31 -7.18 -18.24
C ARG A 243 6.29 -6.40 -19.12
N LEU A 244 6.86 -7.05 -20.14
CA LEU A 244 7.74 -6.40 -21.11
C LEU A 244 6.99 -5.36 -21.95
N ALA A 245 5.73 -5.61 -22.31
CA ALA A 245 4.91 -4.65 -23.05
C ALA A 245 4.62 -3.39 -22.23
N ALA A 246 4.26 -3.53 -20.96
CA ALA A 246 4.08 -2.43 -20.01
C ALA A 246 5.37 -1.58 -19.90
N VAL A 247 6.52 -2.24 -19.70
CA VAL A 247 7.83 -1.56 -19.65
C VAL A 247 8.11 -0.78 -20.92
N ARG A 248 7.85 -1.36 -22.10
CA ARG A 248 8.03 -0.68 -23.39
C ARG A 248 7.08 0.51 -23.56
N ARG A 249 5.82 0.40 -23.11
CA ARG A 249 4.84 1.49 -23.18
C ARG A 249 5.31 2.68 -22.35
N THR A 250 5.74 2.47 -21.10
CA THR A 250 6.28 3.52 -20.23
C THR A 250 7.58 4.12 -20.77
N HIS A 251 8.51 3.29 -21.24
CA HIS A 251 9.77 3.78 -21.81
C HIS A 251 9.56 4.65 -23.07
N ARG A 252 8.55 4.37 -23.90
CA ARG A 252 8.20 5.24 -25.04
C ARG A 252 7.68 6.60 -24.59
N LEU A 253 6.93 6.68 -23.50
CA LEU A 253 6.46 7.95 -22.95
C LEU A 253 7.65 8.81 -22.45
N LEU A 254 8.60 8.19 -21.75
CA LEU A 254 9.81 8.85 -21.25
C LEU A 254 10.76 9.39 -22.33
N ARG A 255 10.69 8.87 -23.57
CA ARG A 255 11.50 9.36 -24.70
C ARG A 255 10.87 10.52 -25.46
N ARG A 256 9.59 10.82 -25.20
CA ARG A 256 8.84 11.90 -25.85
C ARG A 256 8.86 13.22 -25.07
N THR A 257 9.51 13.21 -23.91
CA THR A 257 9.73 14.36 -23.02
C THR A 257 11.19 14.76 -23.04
#